data_AF-A0A2E3PHH1-F1
#
_entry.id   AF-A0A2E3PHH1-F1
#
_cell.length_a   1.000
_cell.length_b   1.000
_cell.length_c   1.000
_cell.angle_alpha   90.00
_cell.angle_beta   90.00
_cell.angle_gamma   90.00
#
_symmetry.space_group_name_H-M   'P 1'
#
loop_
_entity.id
_entity.type
_entity.pdbx_description
1 polymer ?
#
loop_
_entity_poly.entity_id
_entity_poly.type
_entity_poly.pdbx_seq_one_letter_code
_entity_poly.pdbx_strand_id
1 'polypeptide(L)'
;MGAATEITVGSATPEGVGFLTMMKKGDLIGTIVNIFGDEMGRIIAPEDGMFFGLRALANINSGDWCCFFCKVQGERPIVAAT
;
A
#
# COMPACT_ATOMS: atom_id res chain seq x y z
N MET A 1 -21.90 -1.35 -12.37
CA MET A 1 -20.54 -1.78 -11.99
C MET A 1 -19.67 -0.52 -12.06
N GLY A 2 -19.49 0.17 -10.93
CA GLY A 2 -18.88 1.51 -10.90
C GLY A 2 -17.35 1.42 -10.86
N ALA A 3 -16.68 2.17 -11.73
CA ALA A 3 -15.23 2.30 -11.71
C ALA A 3 -14.79 3.00 -10.41
N ALA A 4 -13.87 2.39 -9.66
CA ALA A 4 -13.09 3.13 -8.68
C ALA A 4 -12.32 4.23 -9.43
N THR A 5 -12.20 5.42 -8.85
CA THR A 5 -11.73 6.57 -9.65
C THR A 5 -10.51 7.23 -9.05
N GLU A 6 -10.19 6.95 -7.79
CA GLU A 6 -8.96 7.42 -7.16
C GLU A 6 -8.52 6.47 -6.04
N ILE A 7 -7.22 6.13 -6.02
CA ILE A 7 -6.57 5.57 -4.84
C ILE A 7 -5.89 6.70 -4.09
N THR A 8 -6.36 6.98 -2.89
CA THR A 8 -5.60 7.76 -1.92
C THR A 8 -4.70 6.78 -1.17
N VAL A 9 -3.50 6.53 -1.72
CA VAL A 9 -2.42 5.87 -0.97
C VAL A 9 -1.85 6.90 -0.02
N GLY A 10 -1.62 6.51 1.24
CA GLY A 10 -1.13 7.40 2.29
C GLY A 10 0.20 8.08 1.92
N SER A 11 0.12 9.23 1.28
CA SER A 11 1.12 10.30 1.38
C SER A 11 0.48 11.69 1.32
N ALA A 12 -0.77 11.82 1.81
CA ALA A 12 -1.46 13.12 1.91
C ALA A 12 -2.39 13.24 3.15
N THR A 13 -2.20 12.40 4.19
CA THR A 13 -2.74 12.69 5.53
C THR A 13 -1.58 12.68 6.54
N PRO A 14 -1.65 13.49 7.62
CA PRO A 14 -0.64 13.50 8.68
C PRO A 14 -0.40 12.14 9.37
N GLU A 15 -1.27 11.15 9.10
CA GLU A 15 -1.24 9.79 9.64
C GLU A 15 -0.88 8.72 8.57
N GLY A 16 -0.43 9.13 7.38
CA GLY A 16 -0.11 8.24 6.27
C GLY A 16 1.23 7.50 6.43
N VAL A 17 1.28 6.25 5.97
CA VAL A 17 2.50 5.43 5.97
C VAL A 17 3.44 5.93 4.87
N GLY A 18 4.63 6.42 5.25
CA GLY A 18 5.61 6.93 4.29
C GLY A 18 6.03 5.89 3.25
N PHE A 19 6.33 6.34 2.03
CA PHE A 19 6.95 5.49 1.01
C PHE A 19 8.23 4.82 1.56
N LEU A 20 8.43 3.53 1.26
CA LEU A 20 9.54 2.72 1.78
C LEU A 20 9.59 2.61 3.32
N THR A 21 8.45 2.78 4.00
CA THR A 21 8.35 2.56 5.43
C THR A 21 7.94 1.12 5.73
N MET A 22 8.49 0.57 6.81
CA MET A 22 8.10 -0.75 7.31
C MET A 22 6.66 -0.74 7.83
N MET A 23 5.92 -1.79 7.49
CA MET A 23 4.52 -2.01 7.83
C MET A 23 4.33 -3.39 8.45
N LYS A 24 3.33 -3.49 9.32
CA LYS A 24 2.80 -4.74 9.84
C LYS A 24 1.65 -5.25 8.99
N LYS A 25 1.44 -6.57 9.01
CA LYS A 25 0.26 -7.18 8.41
C LYS A 25 -1.01 -6.52 8.94
N GLY A 26 -1.87 -6.08 8.02
CA GLY A 26 -3.12 -5.39 8.31
C GLY A 26 -3.04 -3.86 8.34
N ASP A 27 -1.85 -3.28 8.31
CA ASP A 27 -1.69 -1.82 8.27
C ASP A 27 -2.33 -1.23 7.01
N LEU A 28 -2.95 -0.05 7.14
CA LEU A 28 -3.58 0.63 6.02
C LEU A 28 -2.52 1.20 5.06
N ILE A 29 -2.54 0.77 3.81
CA ILE A 29 -1.72 1.32 2.72
C ILE A 29 -2.45 2.50 2.07
N GLY A 30 -3.74 2.33 1.79
CA GLY A 30 -4.53 3.35 1.10
C GLY A 30 -6.01 3.04 1.03
N THR A 31 -6.77 4.04 0.64
CA THR A 31 -8.22 3.96 0.48
C THR A 31 -8.59 4.20 -0.98
N ILE A 32 -9.55 3.44 -1.47
CA ILE A 32 -10.11 3.58 -2.80
C ILE A 32 -11.41 4.37 -2.66
N VAL A 33 -11.50 5.50 -3.35
CA VAL A 33 -12.69 6.35 -3.36
C VAL A 33 -13.26 6.50 -4.77
N ASN A 34 -14.56 6.73 -4.85
CA ASN A 34 -15.20 7.11 -6.11
C ASN A 34 -15.07 8.63 -6.36
N ILE A 35 -15.49 9.11 -7.53
CA ILE A 35 -15.50 10.55 -7.88
C ILE A 35 -16.34 11.44 -6.95
N PHE A 36 -17.23 10.85 -6.15
CA PHE A 36 -18.09 11.56 -5.21
C PHE A 36 -17.50 11.59 -3.78
N GLY A 37 -16.37 10.90 -3.56
CA GLY A 37 -15.71 10.79 -2.27
C GLY A 37 -16.18 9.62 -1.41
N ASP A 38 -17.04 8.73 -1.91
CA ASP A 38 -17.46 7.55 -1.14
C ASP A 38 -16.34 6.51 -1.12
N GLU A 39 -16.11 5.92 0.06
CA GLU A 39 -15.16 4.82 0.24
C GLU A 39 -15.68 3.55 -0.46
N MET A 40 -14.93 3.08 -1.45
CA MET A 40 -15.22 1.86 -2.21
C MET A 40 -14.43 0.65 -1.68
N GLY A 41 -13.33 0.90 -0.97
CA GLY A 41 -12.52 -0.16 -0.36
C GLY A 41 -11.21 0.34 0.24
N ARG A 42 -10.49 -0.57 0.90
CA ARG A 42 -9.20 -0.32 1.55
C ARG A 42 -8.15 -1.30 1.05
N ILE A 43 -6.94 -0.80 0.89
CA ILE A 43 -5.74 -1.58 0.60
C ILE A 43 -4.99 -1.72 1.92
N ILE A 44 -4.83 -2.96 2.38
CA ILE A 44 -4.14 -3.29 3.62
C ILE A 44 -2.85 -4.06 3.31
N ALA A 45 -1.86 -3.92 4.17
CA ALA A 45 -0.63 -4.69 4.11
C ALA A 45 -0.95 -6.18 4.27
N PRO A 46 -0.63 -7.03 3.27
CA PRO A 46 -0.99 -8.44 3.33
C PRO A 46 -0.13 -9.22 4.34
N GLU A 47 1.09 -8.72 4.61
CA GLU A 47 2.09 -9.32 5.50
C GLU A 47 2.99 -8.22 6.08
N ASP A 48 3.86 -8.57 7.03
CA ASP A 48 4.93 -7.69 7.48
C ASP A 48 5.89 -7.40 6.31
N GLY A 49 6.18 -6.12 6.07
CA GLY A 49 6.86 -5.74 4.84
C GLY A 49 6.96 -4.24 4.61
N MET A 50 7.14 -3.86 3.35
CA MET A 50 7.09 -2.46 2.90
C MET A 50 6.49 -2.40 1.50
N PHE A 51 5.77 -1.33 1.17
CA PHE A 51 5.43 -1.03 -0.22
C PHE A 51 6.53 -0.14 -0.83
N PHE A 52 6.94 -0.45 -2.05
CA PHE A 52 8.10 0.19 -2.70
C PHE A 52 7.82 0.65 -4.14
N GLY A 53 6.59 0.46 -4.62
CA GLY A 53 6.18 0.98 -5.91
C GLY A 53 4.71 1.31 -5.88
N LEU A 54 4.37 2.49 -6.37
CA LEU A 54 3.01 3.00 -6.50
C LEU A 54 2.67 3.16 -7.98
N ARG A 55 1.40 2.93 -8.31
CA ARG A 55 0.89 3.28 -9.63
C ARG A 55 1.03 4.80 -9.84
N ALA A 56 1.48 5.21 -11.02
CA ALA A 56 1.72 6.61 -11.35
C ALA A 56 0.42 7.45 -11.45
N LEU A 57 -0.68 6.83 -11.87
CA LEU A 57 -2.00 7.46 -11.95
C LEU A 57 -2.92 6.85 -10.90
N ALA A 58 -3.68 7.69 -10.19
CA ALA A 58 -4.55 7.27 -9.11
C ALA A 58 -5.80 6.50 -9.57
N ASN A 59 -6.10 6.48 -10.87
CA ASN A 59 -7.31 5.85 -11.41
C ASN A 59 -7.09 4.34 -11.61
N ILE A 60 -8.03 3.53 -11.11
CA ILE A 60 -7.98 2.07 -11.15
C ILE A 60 -9.36 1.44 -11.36
N ASN A 61 -9.42 0.26 -11.96
CA ASN A 61 -10.61 -0.57 -11.99
C ASN A 61 -10.43 -1.82 -11.11
N SER A 62 -11.52 -2.53 -10.84
CA SER A 62 -11.43 -3.84 -10.17
C SER A 62 -10.53 -4.78 -10.98
N GLY A 63 -9.51 -5.34 -10.31
CA GLY A 63 -8.50 -6.20 -10.93
C GLY A 63 -7.20 -5.49 -11.30
N ASP A 64 -7.16 -4.15 -11.27
CA ASP A 64 -5.91 -3.42 -11.47
C ASP A 64 -4.98 -3.54 -10.26
N TRP A 65 -3.68 -3.57 -10.54
CA TRP A 65 -2.66 -3.48 -9.50
C TRP A 65 -2.53 -2.03 -9.01
N CYS A 66 -2.30 -1.89 -7.70
CA CYS A 66 -2.23 -0.59 -7.01
C CYS A 66 -0.82 -0.26 -6.54
N CYS A 67 -0.14 -1.24 -5.92
CA CYS A 67 1.20 -1.09 -5.37
C CYS A 67 1.97 -2.42 -5.39
N PHE A 68 3.30 -2.34 -5.38
CA PHE A 68 4.18 -3.50 -5.13
C PHE A 68 4.53 -3.57 -3.65
N PHE A 69 4.44 -4.78 -3.08
CA PHE A 69 4.69 -5.05 -1.67
C PHE A 69 5.83 -6.06 -1.50
N CYS A 70 6.88 -5.66 -0.78
CA CYS A 70 7.96 -6.53 -0.35
C CYS A 70 7.59 -7.15 1.00
N LYS A 71 7.34 -8.46 1.01
CA LYS A 71 7.23 -9.22 2.26
C LYS A 71 8.62 -9.39 2.88
N VAL A 72 8.75 -9.09 4.17
CA VAL A 72 9.94 -9.50 4.93
C VAL A 72 9.83 -10.98 5.24
N GLN A 73 10.86 -11.74 4.87
CA GLN A 73 10.94 -13.17 5.14
C GLN A 73 12.33 -13.55 5.63
N GLY A 74 12.36 -14.32 6.72
CA GLY A 74 13.58 -14.81 7.35
C GLY A 74 14.26 -13.77 8.26
N GLU A 75 15.33 -14.20 8.91
CA GLU A 75 16.23 -13.35 9.69
C GLU A 75 17.50 -13.13 8.87
N ARG A 76 18.05 -11.90 8.90
CA ARG A 76 19.38 -11.67 8.35
C ARG A 76 20.38 -12.39 9.27
N PRO A 77 21.15 -13.38 8.81
CA PRO A 77 22.16 -14.00 9.64
C PRO A 77 23.15 -12.91 10.09
N ILE A 78 23.42 -12.82 11.38
CA ILE A 78 24.59 -12.07 11.85
C ILE A 78 25.79 -12.89 11.42
N VAL A 79 26.39 -12.53 10.28
CA VAL A 79 27.75 -12.96 9.98
C VAL A 79 28.63 -12.06 10.84
N ALA A 80 29.08 -12.58 11.99
CA ALA A 80 30.17 -11.94 12.71
C ALA A 80 31.32 -11.78 11.71
N ALA A 81 31.75 -10.55 11.48
CA ALA A 81 32.95 -10.29 10.68
C ALA A 81 34.14 -10.89 11.42
N THR A 82 34.49 -12.13 11.07
CA THR A 82 35.73 -12.82 11.45
C THR A 82 36.83 -12.47 10.48
#